data_AF-A0A643CEJ6-F1
#
_entry.id   AF-A0A643CEJ6-F1
#
_cell.length_a   1.000
_cell.length_b   1.000
_cell.length_c   1.000
_cell.angle_alpha   90.00
_cell.angle_beta   90.00
_cell.angle_gamma   90.00
#
_symmetry.space_group_name_H-M   'P 1'
#
loop_
_entity.id
_entity.type
_entity.pdbx_description
1 polymer ?
#
loop_
_entity_poly.entity_id
_entity_poly.type
_entity_poly.pdbx_seq_one_letter_code
_entity_poly.pdbx_strand_id
1 'polypeptide(L)'
;ADPKELIKMVTRHVTRYGQEAWPEELAALTKQLQYYNERLLDFTQAQILQGLRKGVDVQRFTADDQYKRETILGLAETLEENVYSIALSLAQRYSVSCWEVFMTHLEFLFTDS
;
A
#
# COMPACT_ATOMS: atom_id res chain seq x y z
N ALA A 1 1.09 -22.83 -16.07
CA ALA A 1 0.54 -21.47 -15.96
C ALA A 1 1.16 -20.79 -14.75
N ASP A 2 1.58 -19.53 -14.85
CA ASP A 2 2.10 -18.77 -13.70
C ASP A 2 0.96 -18.56 -12.69
N PRO A 3 1.13 -19.00 -11.42
CA PRO A 3 0.14 -18.80 -10.36
C PRO A 3 -0.29 -17.34 -10.19
N LYS A 4 0.61 -16.37 -10.41
CA LYS A 4 0.30 -14.93 -10.28
C LYS A 4 -0.63 -14.44 -11.38
N GLU A 5 -0.45 -14.95 -12.59
CA GLU A 5 -1.32 -14.62 -13.73
C GLU A 5 -2.68 -15.29 -13.61
N LEU A 6 -2.73 -16.51 -13.06
CA LEU A 6 -3.99 -17.18 -12.72
C LEU A 6 -4.77 -16.40 -11.65
N ILE A 7 -4.11 -15.97 -10.57
CA ILE A 7 -4.74 -15.15 -9.53
C ILE A 7 -5.26 -13.84 -10.13
N LYS A 8 -4.43 -13.12 -10.90
CA LYS A 8 -4.86 -11.88 -11.58
C LYS A 8 -6.07 -12.10 -12.49
N MET A 9 -6.06 -13.17 -13.28
CA MET A 9 -7.14 -13.49 -14.22
C MET A 9 -8.44 -13.80 -13.48
N VAL A 10 -8.38 -14.63 -12.43
CA VAL A 10 -9.54 -14.98 -11.61
C VAL A 10 -10.06 -13.75 -10.87
N THR A 11 -9.18 -12.96 -10.23
CA THR A 11 -9.57 -11.71 -9.57
C THR A 11 -10.26 -10.76 -10.55
N ARG A 12 -9.72 -10.57 -11.76
CA ARG A 12 -10.31 -9.69 -12.77
C ARG A 12 -11.68 -10.18 -13.25
N HIS A 13 -11.85 -11.50 -13.41
CA HIS A 13 -13.13 -12.09 -13.80
C HIS A 13 -14.19 -11.95 -12.70
N VAL A 14 -13.80 -12.23 -11.46
CA VAL A 14 -14.63 -12.07 -10.26
C VAL A 14 -15.06 -10.62 -10.06
N THR A 15 -14.14 -9.65 -10.18
CA THR A 15 -14.46 -8.22 -10.03
C THR A 15 -15.35 -7.69 -11.16
N ARG A 16 -15.22 -8.24 -12.38
CA ARG A 16 -15.95 -7.76 -13.57
C ARG A 16 -17.39 -8.29 -13.69
N TYR A 17 -17.65 -9.51 -13.23
CA TYR A 17 -18.95 -10.18 -13.38
C TYR A 17 -19.64 -10.49 -12.04
N GLY A 18 -18.96 -10.31 -10.91
CA GLY A 18 -19.31 -10.95 -9.63
C GLY A 18 -20.34 -10.25 -8.74
N GLN A 19 -21.05 -9.22 -9.21
CA GLN A 19 -22.11 -8.60 -8.39
C GLN A 19 -23.53 -8.93 -8.84
N GLU A 20 -23.79 -9.21 -10.13
CA GLU A 20 -25.16 -9.35 -10.64
C GLU A 20 -25.67 -10.80 -10.74
N ALA A 21 -24.80 -11.81 -10.60
CA ALA A 21 -25.16 -13.21 -10.88
C ALA A 21 -24.76 -14.22 -9.78
N TRP A 22 -24.30 -13.77 -8.62
CA TRP A 22 -23.74 -14.67 -7.61
C TRP A 22 -24.80 -15.13 -6.61
N PRO A 23 -24.84 -16.42 -6.25
CA PRO A 23 -25.56 -16.91 -5.09
C PRO A 23 -25.20 -16.09 -3.84
N GLU A 24 -26.18 -15.82 -3.00
CA GLU A 24 -26.04 -14.96 -1.82
C GLU A 24 -24.91 -15.43 -0.89
N GLU A 25 -24.72 -16.74 -0.75
CA GLU A 25 -23.62 -17.36 0.00
C GLU A 25 -22.23 -16.99 -0.55
N LEU A 26 -22.06 -16.98 -1.88
CA LEU A 26 -20.79 -16.60 -2.51
C LEU A 26 -20.54 -15.08 -2.41
N ALA A 27 -21.59 -14.27 -2.49
CA ALA A 27 -21.48 -12.83 -2.25
C ALA A 27 -21.05 -12.53 -0.80
N ALA A 28 -21.60 -13.25 0.18
CA ALA A 28 -21.23 -13.13 1.59
C ALA A 28 -19.77 -13.55 1.84
N LEU A 29 -19.34 -14.69 1.28
CA LEU A 29 -17.95 -15.16 1.39
C LEU A 29 -16.96 -14.17 0.76
N THR A 30 -17.35 -13.51 -0.33
CA THR A 30 -16.51 -12.52 -1.01
C THR A 30 -16.34 -11.25 -0.19
N LYS A 31 -17.40 -10.78 0.48
CA LYS A 31 -17.31 -9.69 1.44
C LYS A 31 -16.38 -10.05 2.61
N GLN A 32 -16.48 -11.27 3.12
CA GLN A 32 -15.57 -11.74 4.18
C GLN A 32 -14.12 -11.79 3.69
N LEU A 33 -13.88 -12.33 2.49
CA LEU A 33 -12.54 -12.38 1.89
C LEU A 33 -11.95 -10.98 1.69
N GLN A 34 -12.74 -10.04 1.19
CA GLN A 34 -12.34 -8.63 1.05
C GLN A 34 -11.97 -8.03 2.41
N TYR A 35 -12.82 -8.23 3.42
CA TYR A 35 -12.56 -7.77 4.78
C TYR A 35 -11.26 -8.34 5.37
N TYR A 36 -11.03 -9.65 5.22
CA TYR A 36 -9.80 -10.28 5.68
C TYR A 36 -8.57 -9.78 4.93
N ASN A 37 -8.69 -9.56 3.62
CA ASN A 37 -7.61 -9.01 2.81
C ASN A 37 -7.23 -7.60 3.29
N GLU A 38 -8.22 -6.72 3.51
CA GLU A 38 -7.98 -5.39 4.07
C GLU A 38 -7.28 -5.45 5.43
N ARG A 39 -7.72 -6.35 6.34
CA ARG A 39 -7.06 -6.52 7.63
C ARG A 39 -5.63 -7.06 7.52
N LEU A 40 -5.36 -7.94 6.57
CA LEU A 40 -4.02 -8.48 6.33
C LEU A 40 -3.10 -7.39 5.76
N LEU A 41 -3.61 -6.55 4.88
CA LEU A 41 -2.88 -5.38 4.36
C LEU A 41 -2.55 -4.41 5.48
N ASP A 42 -3.51 -4.06 6.35
CA ASP A 42 -3.28 -3.20 7.50
C ASP A 42 -2.23 -3.77 8.45
N PHE A 43 -2.30 -5.06 8.74
CA PHE A 43 -1.33 -5.75 9.57
C PHE A 43 0.08 -5.70 8.98
N THR A 44 0.20 -6.02 7.68
CA THR A 44 1.48 -5.98 6.96
C THR A 44 2.06 -4.57 6.97
N GLN A 45 1.22 -3.56 6.78
CA GLN A 45 1.65 -2.16 6.78
C GLN A 45 2.11 -1.70 8.17
N ALA A 46 1.40 -2.11 9.22
CA ALA A 46 1.80 -1.85 10.59
C ALA A 46 3.13 -2.53 10.94
N GLN A 47 3.38 -3.75 10.43
CA GLN A 47 4.68 -4.42 10.60
C GLN A 47 5.81 -3.67 9.90
N ILE A 48 5.58 -3.16 8.68
CA ILE A 48 6.55 -2.33 7.96
C ILE A 48 6.86 -1.06 8.76
N LEU A 49 5.84 -0.35 9.24
CA LEU A 49 6.01 0.85 10.08
C LEU A 49 6.78 0.55 11.37
N GLN A 50 6.54 -0.61 11.99
CA GLN A 50 7.32 -1.05 13.15
C GLN A 50 8.75 -1.48 12.78
N GLY A 51 9.01 -1.90 11.54
CA GLY A 51 10.35 -2.22 11.03
C GLY A 51 11.18 -0.97 10.76
N LEU A 52 10.55 0.14 10.37
CA LEU A 52 11.15 1.46 10.14
C LEU A 52 11.59 2.19 11.44
N ARG A 53 11.80 1.46 12.53
CA ARG A 53 11.83 1.83 13.97
C ARG A 53 12.78 2.96 14.42
N LYS A 54 13.41 3.73 13.54
CA LYS A 54 14.16 4.94 13.88
C LYS A 54 13.37 6.19 13.46
N GLY A 55 12.36 6.59 14.24
CA GLY A 55 11.81 7.95 14.22
C GLY A 55 10.36 8.14 13.79
N VAL A 56 9.64 7.09 13.38
CA VAL A 56 8.22 7.22 13.01
C VAL A 56 7.32 7.05 14.24
N ASP A 57 6.58 8.09 14.60
CA ASP A 57 5.49 8.01 15.57
C ASP A 57 4.28 7.35 14.89
N VAL A 58 4.07 6.07 15.16
CA VAL A 58 3.00 5.27 14.54
C VAL A 58 1.61 5.82 14.86
N GLN A 59 1.38 6.33 16.07
CA GLN A 59 0.07 6.88 16.43
C GLN A 59 -0.21 8.14 15.63
N ARG A 60 0.77 9.05 15.60
CA ARG A 60 0.66 10.27 14.80
C ARG A 60 0.53 9.97 13.31
N PHE A 61 1.30 9.02 12.80
CA PHE A 61 1.23 8.59 11.40
C PHE A 61 -0.17 8.13 11.00
N THR A 62 -0.91 7.46 11.88
CA THR A 62 -2.27 7.01 11.56
C THR A 62 -3.31 8.14 11.61
N ALA A 63 -3.14 9.14 12.47
CA ALA A 63 -4.15 10.15 12.79
C ALA A 63 -3.94 11.52 12.12
N ASP A 64 -2.71 11.85 11.74
CA ASP A 64 -2.31 13.14 11.18
C ASP A 64 -1.94 12.96 9.70
N ASP A 65 -2.82 13.40 8.80
CA ASP A 65 -2.63 13.25 7.35
C ASP A 65 -1.41 14.01 6.83
N GLN A 66 -1.08 15.16 7.44
CA GLN A 66 0.09 15.93 7.05
C GLN A 66 1.36 15.19 7.45
N TYR A 67 1.46 14.78 8.71
CA TYR A 67 2.61 14.02 9.21
C TYR A 67 2.78 12.69 8.45
N LYS A 68 1.69 12.03 8.10
CA LYS A 68 1.67 10.81 7.28
C LYS A 68 2.27 11.06 5.89
N ARG A 69 1.81 12.11 5.21
CA ARG A 69 2.34 12.50 3.89
C ARG A 69 3.82 12.86 3.98
N GLU A 70 4.21 13.71 4.94
CA GLU A 70 5.61 14.11 5.16
C GLU A 70 6.51 12.92 5.46
N THR A 71 6.08 11.99 6.29
CA THR A 71 6.84 10.77 6.60
C THR A 71 7.03 9.91 5.35
N ILE A 72 6.00 9.76 4.51
CA ILE A 72 6.10 8.98 3.26
C ILE A 72 7.08 9.63 2.29
N LEU A 73 7.05 10.96 2.15
CA LEU A 73 7.98 11.69 1.27
C LEU A 73 9.41 11.63 1.81
N GLY A 74 9.61 11.78 3.13
CA GLY A 74 10.94 11.63 3.73
C GLY A 74 11.53 10.23 3.57
N LEU A 75 10.71 9.17 3.54
CA LEU A 75 11.18 7.83 3.21
C LEU A 75 11.62 7.69 1.74
N ALA A 76 11.16 8.56 0.85
CA ALA A 76 11.55 8.56 -0.55
C ALA A 76 12.96 9.17 -0.77
N GLU A 77 13.45 9.95 0.19
CA GLU A 77 14.80 10.55 0.20
C GLU A 77 15.84 9.52 0.66
N THR A 78 16.05 8.48 -0.14
CA THR A 78 16.93 7.35 0.20
C THR A 78 17.62 6.78 -1.03
N LEU A 79 18.80 6.19 -0.86
CA LEU A 79 19.48 5.38 -1.87
C LEU A 79 19.16 3.88 -1.74
N GLU A 80 18.47 3.48 -0.67
CA GLU A 80 18.12 2.09 -0.40
C GLU A 80 16.82 1.69 -1.14
N GLU A 81 16.95 0.84 -2.16
CA GLU A 81 15.82 0.43 -3.03
C GLU A 81 14.64 -0.17 -2.26
N ASN A 82 14.91 -0.96 -1.22
CA ASN A 82 13.90 -1.53 -0.33
C ASN A 82 13.11 -0.45 0.44
N VAL A 83 13.77 0.61 0.91
CA VAL A 83 13.13 1.74 1.62
C VAL A 83 12.28 2.55 0.65
N TYR A 84 12.80 2.78 -0.57
CA TYR A 84 12.04 3.46 -1.61
C TYR A 84 10.78 2.68 -2.03
N SER A 85 10.88 1.36 -2.18
CA SER A 85 9.73 0.49 -2.45
C SER A 85 8.68 0.54 -1.33
N ILE A 86 9.12 0.72 -0.07
CA ILE A 86 8.22 0.90 1.08
C ILE A 86 7.49 2.24 0.97
N ALA A 87 8.18 3.34 0.63
CA ALA A 87 7.57 4.66 0.43
C ALA A 87 6.46 4.62 -0.62
N LEU A 88 6.68 3.95 -1.76
CA LEU A 88 5.67 3.78 -2.81
C LEU A 88 4.45 2.95 -2.34
N SER A 89 4.70 1.86 -1.59
CA SER A 89 3.64 1.01 -1.06
C SER A 89 2.76 1.77 -0.05
N LEU A 90 3.41 2.56 0.81
CA LEU A 90 2.74 3.44 1.76
C LEU A 90 1.91 4.52 1.05
N ALA A 91 2.47 5.16 0.02
CA ALA A 91 1.76 6.18 -0.74
C ALA A 91 0.48 5.65 -1.37
N GLN A 92 0.55 4.46 -1.98
CA GLN A 92 -0.62 3.78 -2.53
C GLN A 92 -1.66 3.45 -1.46
N ARG A 93 -1.24 2.91 -0.30
CA ARG A 93 -2.17 2.55 0.78
C ARG A 93 -2.88 3.76 1.37
N TYR A 94 -2.16 4.86 1.55
CA TYR A 94 -2.66 6.05 2.24
C TYR A 94 -3.10 7.16 1.29
N SER A 95 -3.25 6.86 -0.01
CA SER A 95 -3.71 7.79 -1.03
C SER A 95 -2.87 9.07 -1.14
N VAL A 96 -1.56 8.96 -0.87
CA VAL A 96 -0.58 10.00 -1.20
C VAL A 96 -0.19 9.83 -2.67
N SER A 97 -0.04 10.95 -3.39
CA SER A 97 0.24 10.90 -4.83
C SER A 97 1.59 10.25 -5.09
N CYS A 98 1.61 9.17 -5.89
CA CYS A 98 2.86 8.55 -6.32
C CYS A 98 3.75 9.55 -7.09
N TRP A 99 3.15 10.53 -7.78
CA TRP A 99 3.91 11.59 -8.44
C TRP A 99 4.73 12.42 -7.45
N GLU A 100 4.19 12.75 -6.28
CA GLU A 100 4.93 13.48 -5.25
C GLU A 100 6.13 12.66 -4.76
N VAL A 101 5.94 11.36 -4.51
CA VAL A 101 7.02 10.44 -4.12
C VAL A 101 8.11 10.36 -5.20
N PHE A 102 7.71 10.27 -6.48
CA PHE A 102 8.67 10.25 -7.59
C PHE A 102 9.48 11.55 -7.66
N MET A 103 8.81 12.70 -7.55
CA MET A 103 9.47 14.01 -7.62
C MET A 103 10.40 14.24 -6.43
N THR A 104 9.99 13.91 -5.20
CA THR A 104 10.86 14.00 -4.01
C THR A 104 12.11 13.12 -4.14
N HIS A 105 11.96 11.88 -4.63
CA HIS A 105 13.11 11.01 -4.83
C HIS A 105 14.06 11.53 -5.92
N LEU A 106 13.51 12.01 -7.05
CA LEU A 106 14.31 12.61 -8.11
C LEU A 106 15.05 13.87 -7.66
N GLU A 107 14.40 14.72 -6.85
CA GLU A 107 15.02 15.89 -6.24
C GLU A 107 16.22 15.46 -5.40
N PHE A 108 16.01 14.56 -4.43
CA PHE A 108 17.08 13.99 -3.59
C PHE A 108 18.25 13.42 -4.41
N LEU A 109 17.96 12.64 -5.46
CA LEU A 109 18.97 12.05 -6.34
C LEU A 109 19.81 13.09 -7.11
N PHE A 110 19.30 14.31 -7.27
CA PHE A 110 19.99 15.38 -8.00
C PHE A 110 20.59 16.46 -7.10
N THR A 111 20.18 16.56 -5.84
CA THR A 111 20.64 17.61 -4.91
C THR A 111 21.46 17.12 -3.73
N ASP A 112 21.07 16.00 -3.11
CA ASP A 112 21.49 15.66 -1.74
C ASP A 112 22.10 14.26 -1.59
N SER A 113 22.44 13.61 -2.72
CA SER A 113 23.06 12.26 -2.75
C SER A 113 24.56 12.26 -3.04
#